data_AF-A0AAW6XRR6-F1
#
_entry.id   AF-A0AAW6XRR6-F1
#
_cell.length_a   1.000
_cell.length_b   1.000
_cell.length_c   1.000
_cell.angle_alpha   90.00
_cell.angle_beta   90.00
_cell.angle_gamma   90.00
#
_symmetry.space_group_name_H-M   'P 1'
#
loop_
_entity.id
_entity.type
_entity.pdbx_description
1 polymer ?
#
loop_
_entity_poly.entity_id
_entity_poly.type
_entity_poly.pdbx_seq_one_letter_code
_entity_poly.pdbx_strand_id
1 'polypeptide(L)' 'PEEVAAEDFFLPAAMMGAPSVAIEKFPKGDEFVRVFEKLGKYLDQETIAGTFPMEAGGVNSMIPIVVAAKLGIPLVDCDG' A
#
# COMPACT_ATOMS: atom_id res chain seq x y z
N PRO A 1 15.88 6.89 -12.63
CA PRO A 1 15.96 5.41 -12.61
C PRO A 1 17.02 4.84 -11.65
N GLU A 2 17.65 5.67 -10.80
CA GLU A 2 18.65 5.21 -9.81
C GLU A 2 18.06 4.97 -8.41
N GLU A 3 16.79 5.34 -8.19
CA GLU A 3 16.11 5.27 -6.89
C GLU A 3 15.38 3.95 -6.62
N VAL A 4 15.20 3.11 -7.65
CA VAL A 4 14.55 1.79 -7.56
C VAL A 4 15.51 0.75 -8.13
N ALA A 5 15.98 -0.16 -7.28
CA ALA A 5 16.83 -1.27 -7.66
C ALA A 5 16.01 -2.42 -8.26
N ALA A 6 16.66 -3.31 -9.01
CA ALA A 6 15.97 -4.45 -9.63
C ALA A 6 15.47 -5.48 -8.60
N GLU A 7 16.10 -5.52 -7.43
CA GLU A 7 15.81 -6.42 -6.34
C GLU A 7 14.84 -5.82 -5.30
N ASP A 8 14.44 -4.56 -5.48
CA ASP A 8 13.52 -3.88 -4.56
C ASP A 8 12.14 -4.54 -4.59
N PHE A 9 11.59 -4.76 -3.40
CA PHE A 9 10.30 -5.38 -3.23
C PHE A 9 9.24 -4.35 -2.82
N PHE A 10 8.25 -4.15 -3.69
CA PHE A 10 7.15 -3.21 -3.47
C PHE A 10 5.84 -3.94 -3.21
N LEU A 11 5.02 -3.36 -2.35
CA LEU A 11 3.66 -3.84 -2.10
C LEU A 11 2.66 -2.72 -2.39
N PRO A 12 1.76 -2.86 -3.37
CA PRO A 12 0.67 -1.93 -3.56
C PRO A 12 -0.49 -2.27 -2.61
N ALA A 13 -1.36 -1.29 -2.35
CA ALA A 13 -2.56 -1.45 -1.55
C ALA A 13 -3.77 -0.83 -2.25
N ALA A 14 -4.85 -1.60 -2.36
CA ALA A 14 -6.09 -1.16 -2.99
C ALA A 14 -7.30 -1.71 -2.23
N MET A 15 -8.43 -1.04 -2.39
CA MET A 15 -9.74 -1.51 -1.98
C MET A 15 -10.56 -1.89 -3.21
N MET A 16 -11.27 -3.01 -3.12
CA MET A 16 -12.19 -3.46 -4.16
C MET A 16 -13.56 -3.74 -3.53
N GLY A 17 -14.64 -3.41 -4.25
CA GLY A 17 -16.01 -3.67 -3.83
C GLY A 17 -16.95 -2.50 -4.12
N ALA A 18 -18.19 -2.59 -3.62
CA ALA A 18 -19.17 -1.53 -3.77
C ALA A 18 -18.83 -0.34 -2.86
N PRO A 19 -18.77 0.90 -3.38
CA PRO A 19 -18.49 2.09 -2.58
C PRO A 19 -19.46 2.30 -1.41
N SER A 20 -20.72 1.87 -1.56
CA SER A 20 -21.74 1.95 -0.52
C SER A 20 -21.39 1.13 0.73
N VAL A 21 -20.68 0.01 0.58
CA VAL A 21 -20.29 -0.81 1.73
C VAL A 21 -19.19 -0.12 2.54
N ALA A 22 -18.30 0.65 1.87
CA ALA A 22 -17.23 1.37 2.55
C ALA A 22 -17.75 2.49 3.47
N ILE A 23 -18.91 3.08 3.15
CA ILE A 23 -19.55 4.10 4.00
C ILE A 23 -20.39 3.48 5.13
N GLU A 24 -20.84 2.23 5.00
CA GLU A 24 -21.56 1.49 6.05
C GLU A 24 -20.61 0.82 7.04
N LYS A 25 -19.45 0.36 6.56
CA LYS A 25 -18.41 -0.29 7.35
C LYS A 25 -17.09 0.45 7.20
N PHE A 26 -16.89 1.43 8.06
CA PHE A 26 -15.64 2.16 8.13
C PHE A 26 -14.45 1.23 8.45
N PRO A 27 -13.32 1.40 7.75
CA PRO A 27 -12.09 0.70 8.11
C PRO A 27 -11.61 1.15 9.49
N LYS A 28 -11.02 0.22 10.24
CA LYS A 28 -10.35 0.48 11.51
C LYS A 28 -9.14 1.40 11.35
N GLY A 29 -8.53 1.38 10.15
CA GLY A 29 -7.40 2.25 9.77
C GLY A 29 -6.02 1.63 10.02
N ASP A 30 -5.95 0.37 10.45
CA ASP A 30 -4.70 -0.37 10.66
C ASP A 30 -4.59 -1.64 9.80
N GLU A 31 -5.59 -1.92 8.97
CA GLU A 31 -5.67 -3.15 8.18
C GLU A 31 -4.48 -3.29 7.25
N PHE A 32 -4.19 -2.26 6.46
CA PHE A 32 -3.11 -2.30 5.47
C PHE A 32 -1.72 -2.35 6.12
N VAL A 33 -1.51 -1.61 7.22
CA VAL A 33 -0.26 -1.69 8.01
C VAL A 33 -0.02 -3.12 8.49
N ARG A 34 -1.04 -3.75 9.09
CA ARG A 34 -0.95 -5.13 9.58
C ARG A 34 -0.75 -6.14 8.46
N VAL A 35 -1.33 -5.90 7.27
CA VAL A 35 -1.14 -6.76 6.10
C VAL A 35 0.29 -6.66 5.59
N PHE A 36 0.86 -5.46 5.49
CA PHE A 36 2.24 -5.25 5.02
C PHE A 36 3.24 -5.98 5.93
N GLU A 37 3.13 -5.81 7.25
CA GLU A 37 3.99 -6.50 8.22
C GLU A 37 3.87 -8.02 8.15
N LYS A 38 2.65 -8.55 7.96
CA LYS A 38 2.41 -10.00 7.89
C LYS A 38 2.86 -10.57 6.55
N LEU A 39 2.58 -9.88 5.45
CA LEU A 39 2.91 -10.34 4.12
C LEU A 39 4.43 -10.32 3.89
N GLY A 40 5.13 -9.28 4.35
CA GLY A 40 6.60 -9.26 4.34
C GLY A 40 7.19 -10.48 5.04
N LYS A 41 6.74 -10.76 6.28
CA LYS A 41 7.16 -11.97 7.03
C LYS A 41 6.81 -13.28 6.32
N TYR A 42 5.67 -13.35 5.65
CA TYR A 42 5.23 -14.56 4.95
C TYR A 42 6.04 -14.83 3.68
N LEU A 43 6.51 -13.77 3.02
CA LEU A 43 7.28 -13.85 1.78
C LEU A 43 8.80 -13.86 2.01
N ASP A 44 9.24 -14.01 3.28
CA ASP A 44 10.64 -13.85 3.69
C ASP A 44 11.27 -12.53 3.20
N GLN A 45 10.44 -11.49 3.06
CA GLN A 45 10.90 -10.15 2.78
C GLN A 45 10.93 -9.30 4.04
N GLU A 46 12.13 -9.16 4.59
CA GLU A 46 12.38 -8.36 5.78
C GLU A 46 12.20 -6.85 5.52
N THR A 47 12.40 -6.40 4.28
CA THR A 47 12.33 -4.99 3.91
C THR A 47 11.38 -4.77 2.73
N ILE A 48 10.40 -3.90 2.92
CA ILE A 48 9.53 -3.40 1.84
C ILE A 48 10.13 -2.08 1.38
N ALA A 49 10.57 -2.01 0.12
CA ALA A 49 11.23 -0.83 -0.45
C ALA A 49 10.28 0.36 -0.59
N GLY A 50 8.98 0.09 -0.76
CA GLY A 50 7.96 1.13 -0.82
C GLY A 50 6.58 0.60 -1.20
N THR A 51 5.66 1.53 -1.40
CA THR A 51 4.31 1.27 -1.91
C THR A 51 3.97 2.28 -3.01
N PHE A 52 2.90 2.02 -3.75
CA PHE A 52 2.44 2.88 -4.83
C PHE A 52 0.91 2.77 -5.02
N PRO A 53 0.24 3.85 -5.48
CA PRO A 53 -1.14 3.85 -5.97
C PRO A 53 -1.41 2.76 -7.01
N MET A 54 -2.53 2.06 -6.91
CA MET A 54 -2.97 1.16 -8.00
C MET A 54 -3.77 1.92 -9.09
N GLU A 55 -4.26 3.11 -8.78
CA GLU A 55 -5.02 3.96 -9.70
C GLU A 55 -4.71 5.44 -9.38
N ALA A 56 -4.74 6.31 -10.40
CA ALA A 56 -4.49 7.75 -10.26
C ALA A 56 -5.51 8.50 -9.37
N GLY A 57 -6.58 7.85 -8.90
CA GLY A 57 -7.70 8.52 -8.24
C GLY A 57 -8.45 7.68 -7.21
N GLY A 58 -9.36 8.36 -6.50
CA GLY A 58 -10.24 7.73 -5.53
C GLY A 58 -9.52 7.21 -4.29
N VAL A 59 -10.09 6.18 -3.65
CA VAL A 59 -9.51 5.58 -2.44
C VAL A 59 -8.21 4.83 -2.73
N ASN A 60 -8.02 4.34 -3.95
CA ASN A 60 -6.85 3.55 -4.33
C ASN A 60 -5.59 4.39 -4.55
N SER A 61 -5.72 5.71 -4.73
CA SER A 61 -4.58 6.63 -4.64
C SER A 61 -4.25 7.02 -3.19
N MET A 62 -5.29 7.17 -2.36
CA MET A 62 -5.14 7.66 -0.99
C MET A 62 -4.62 6.58 -0.02
N ILE A 63 -5.03 5.32 -0.20
CA ILE A 63 -4.63 4.23 0.70
C ILE A 63 -3.10 4.07 0.76
N PRO A 64 -2.37 3.96 -0.37
CA PRO A 64 -0.91 3.82 -0.34
C PRO A 64 -0.19 5.02 0.28
N ILE A 65 -0.69 6.24 0.10
CA ILE A 65 -0.15 7.44 0.76
C ILE A 65 -0.21 7.29 2.29
N VAL A 66 -1.37 6.88 2.82
CA VAL A 66 -1.55 6.68 4.26
C VAL A 66 -0.66 5.55 4.77
N VAL A 67 -0.56 4.45 4.02
CA VAL A 67 0.27 3.30 4.40
C VAL A 67 1.75 3.69 4.43
N ALA A 68 2.25 4.35 3.39
CA ALA A 68 3.62 4.87 3.32
C ALA A 68 3.94 5.75 4.54
N ALA A 69 3.05 6.70 4.86
CA ALA A 69 3.21 7.58 6.00
C ALA A 69 3.17 6.84 7.36
N LYS A 70 2.34 5.81 7.49
CA LYS A 70 2.22 5.01 8.74
C LYS A 70 3.41 4.09 8.97
N LEU A 71 3.97 3.51 7.91
CA LEU A 71 5.10 2.59 7.97
C LEU A 71 6.46 3.29 7.87
N GLY A 72 6.49 4.57 7.47
CA GLY A 72 7.73 5.30 7.24
C GLY A 72 8.52 4.80 6.03
N ILE A 73 7.81 4.24 5.03
CA ILE A 73 8.41 3.72 3.79
C ILE A 73 8.16 4.69 2.62
N PRO A 74 9.01 4.67 1.58
CA PRO A 74 8.80 5.45 0.36
C PRO A 74 7.45 5.19 -0.32
N LEU A 75 6.88 6.26 -0.88
CA LEU A 75 5.80 6.20 -1.85
C LEU A 75 6.41 6.45 -3.24
N VAL A 76 6.26 5.49 -4.15
CA VAL A 76 6.75 5.65 -5.53
C VAL A 76 5.76 6.51 -6.32
N ASP A 77 6.27 7.48 -7.07
CA ASP A 77 5.49 8.35 -7.96
C ASP A 77 5.11 7.63 -9.25
N CYS A 78 4.17 6.69 -9.14
CA CYS A 78 3.59 5.94 -10.25
C CYS A 78 2.19 5.42 -9.91
N ASP A 79 1.50 4.91 -10.93
CA ASP A 79 0.29 4.08 -10.80
C ASP A 79 0.30 2.89 -11.78
N GLY A 80 -0.62 1.93 -11.61
CA GLY A 80 -0.75 0.76 -12.48
C GLY A 80 -1.56 -0.39 -11.90
#